data_AF-A0A2V9LBH4-F1
#
_entry.id   AF-A0A2V9LBH4-F1
#
_cell.length_a   1.000
_cell.length_b   1.000
_cell.length_c   1.000
_cell.angle_alpha   90.00
_cell.angle_beta   90.00
_cell.angle_gamma   90.00
#
_symmetry.space_group_name_H-M   'P 1'
#
loop_
_entity.id
_entity.type
_entity.pdbx_description
1 polymer ?
#
loop_
_entity_poly.entity_id
_entity_poly.type
_entity_poly.pdbx_seq_one_letter_code
_entity_poly.pdbx_strand_id
1 'polypeptide(L)'
;QGNPFTDVLTLLYHQWGQETPTLFDPMTIAFLVNPGLCPVRPMHIRVDEKGFTRPDPGPPNAPNPPNAQVCLDSTPDAFFRLLLPRLAAP
;
A
#
# COMPACT_ATOMS: atom_id res chain seq x y z
N GLN A 1 -15.62 -18.72 -23.90
CA GLN A 1 -15.89 -18.79 -22.44
C GLN A 1 -14.59 -18.45 -21.73
N GLY A 2 -14.64 -17.59 -20.71
CA GLY A 2 -13.49 -17.32 -19.86
C GLY A 2 -13.12 -18.55 -19.04
N ASN A 3 -11.86 -18.65 -18.63
CA ASN A 3 -11.48 -19.56 -17.56
C ASN A 3 -11.81 -18.91 -16.19
N PRO A 4 -11.84 -19.66 -15.08
CA PRO A 4 -12.17 -19.11 -13.77
C PRO A 4 -11.33 -17.88 -13.38
N PHE A 5 -10.07 -17.84 -13.81
CA PHE A 5 -9.17 -16.72 -13.57
C PHE A 5 -9.60 -15.46 -14.32
N THR A 6 -9.93 -15.57 -15.62
CA THR A 6 -10.42 -14.43 -16.41
C THR A 6 -11.78 -13.93 -15.94
N ASP A 7 -12.63 -14.81 -15.40
CA ASP A 7 -13.92 -14.42 -14.83
C ASP A 7 -13.75 -13.65 -13.51
N VAL A 8 -12.87 -14.12 -12.61
CA VAL A 8 -12.54 -13.41 -11.37
C VAL A 8 -11.88 -12.05 -11.64
N LEU A 9 -10.96 -11.97 -12.62
CA LEU A 9 -10.39 -10.69 -13.04
C LEU A 9 -11.48 -9.73 -13.54
N THR A 10 -12.41 -10.24 -14.34
CA THR A 10 -13.52 -9.44 -14.90
C THR A 10 -14.41 -8.88 -13.78
N LEU A 11 -14.76 -9.70 -12.78
CA LEU A 11 -15.53 -9.25 -11.61
C LEU A 11 -14.78 -8.18 -10.80
N LEU A 12 -13.47 -8.35 -10.59
CA LEU A 12 -12.65 -7.36 -9.89
C LEU A 12 -12.62 -6.02 -10.64
N TYR A 13 -12.47 -6.03 -11.97
CA TYR A 13 -12.54 -4.80 -12.77
C TYR A 13 -13.86 -4.05 -12.61
N HIS A 14 -14.98 -4.77 -12.60
CA HIS A 14 -16.28 -4.16 -12.34
C HIS A 14 -16.38 -3.59 -10.92
N GLN A 15 -15.85 -4.29 -9.92
CA GLN A 15 -15.93 -3.86 -8.52
C GLN A 15 -15.02 -2.67 -8.21
N TRP A 16 -13.90 -2.53 -8.92
CA TRP A 16 -13.00 -1.39 -8.79
C TRP A 16 -13.52 -0.11 -9.45
N GLY A 17 -14.51 -0.22 -10.33
CA GLY A 17 -15.09 0.92 -11.06
C GLY A 17 -14.13 1.57 -12.07
N GLN A 18 -12.97 0.96 -12.35
CA GLN A 18 -11.97 1.43 -13.31
C GLN A 18 -11.05 0.28 -13.76
N GLU A 19 -10.51 0.39 -14.98
CA GLU A 19 -9.65 -0.64 -15.60
C GLU A 19 -8.28 -0.77 -14.92
N THR A 20 -7.79 0.24 -14.21
CA THR A 20 -6.51 0.17 -13.47
C THR A 20 -6.72 0.59 -12.02
N PRO A 21 -7.08 -0.34 -11.12
CA PRO A 21 -7.32 -0.01 -9.72
C PRO A 21 -6.03 0.42 -9.03
N THR A 22 -6.19 1.23 -7.98
CA THR A 22 -5.12 1.39 -6.99
C THR A 22 -5.26 0.33 -5.91
N LEU A 23 -4.21 -0.48 -5.71
CA LEU A 23 -4.22 -1.60 -4.78
C LEU A 23 -3.64 -1.20 -3.41
N PHE A 24 -4.38 -0.37 -2.66
CA PHE A 24 -3.95 0.12 -1.34
C PHE A 24 -3.74 -1.01 -0.32
N ASP A 25 -4.79 -1.78 -0.01
CA ASP A 25 -4.73 -2.81 1.05
C ASP A 25 -3.82 -4.00 0.71
N PRO A 26 -3.79 -4.51 -0.54
CA PRO A 26 -2.85 -5.56 -0.92
C PRO A 26 -1.39 -5.17 -0.70
N MET A 27 -1.02 -3.90 -0.90
CA MET A 27 0.34 -3.42 -0.64
C MET A 27 0.70 -3.51 0.85
N THR A 28 -0.24 -3.25 1.76
CA THR A 28 -0.04 -3.41 3.21
C THR A 28 0.34 -4.84 3.57
N ILE A 29 -0.37 -5.82 3.02
CA ILE A 29 -0.07 -7.25 3.25
C ILE A 29 1.26 -7.64 2.60
N ALA A 30 1.52 -7.17 1.37
CA ALA A 30 2.78 -7.42 0.68
C ALA A 30 3.98 -6.88 1.46
N PHE A 31 3.86 -5.70 2.08
CA PHE A 31 4.89 -5.14 2.96
C PHE A 31 5.18 -6.03 4.17
N LEU A 32 4.15 -6.57 4.82
CA LEU A 32 4.33 -7.49 5.97
C LEU A 32 5.09 -8.76 5.58
N VAL A 33 4.86 -9.27 4.36
CA VAL A 33 5.52 -10.47 3.83
C VAL A 33 6.94 -10.17 3.34
N ASN A 34 7.14 -9.03 2.68
CA ASN A 34 8.42 -8.61 2.16
C ASN A 34 8.58 -7.07 2.31
N PRO A 35 9.19 -6.60 3.41
CA PRO A 35 9.37 -5.16 3.67
C PRO A 35 10.20 -4.45 2.60
N GLY A 36 11.05 -5.18 1.86
CA GLY A 36 11.86 -4.64 0.77
C GLY A 36 11.05 -4.12 -0.42
N LEU A 37 9.76 -4.47 -0.53
CA LEU A 37 8.87 -3.96 -1.58
C LEU A 37 8.47 -2.49 -1.36
N CYS A 38 8.56 -2.02 -0.12
CA CYS A 38 8.15 -0.68 0.30
C CYS A 38 9.10 -0.19 1.41
N PRO A 39 10.34 0.22 1.08
CA PRO A 39 11.28 0.71 2.08
C PRO A 39 10.69 1.89 2.87
N VAL A 40 10.72 1.76 4.18
CA VAL A 40 10.13 2.74 5.10
C VAL A 40 11.16 3.75 5.58
N ARG A 41 10.67 4.96 5.85
CA ARG A 41 11.43 6.01 6.50
C ARG A 41 10.82 6.32 7.86
N PRO A 42 11.64 6.46 8.92
CA PRO A 42 11.14 6.91 10.20
C PRO A 42 10.68 8.37 10.08
N MET A 43 9.42 8.63 10.41
CA MET A 43 8.82 9.97 10.36
C MET A 43 8.02 10.23 11.63
N HIS A 44 8.00 11.50 12.06
CA HIS A 44 6.97 11.98 12.97
C HIS A 44 5.83 12.59 12.16
N ILE A 45 4.64 12.02 12.28
CA ILE A 45 3.43 12.45 11.59
C ILE A 45 2.30 12.71 12.59
N ARG A 46 1.32 13.50 12.18
CA ARG A 46 0.06 13.70 12.89
C ARG A 46 -1.11 13.64 11.91
N VAL A 47 -2.30 13.38 12.43
CA VAL A 47 -3.56 13.59 11.70
C VAL A 47 -4.08 14.97 12.10
N ASP A 48 -4.27 15.87 11.14
CA ASP A 48 -4.80 17.21 11.41
C ASP A 48 -6.32 17.19 11.65
N GLU A 49 -6.89 18.35 12.00
CA GLU A 49 -8.31 18.48 12.34
C GLU A 49 -9.24 18.20 11.16
N LYS A 50 -8.69 18.15 9.93
CA LYS A 50 -9.42 17.81 8.71
C LYS A 50 -9.24 16.35 8.31
N GLY A 51 -8.51 15.57 9.10
CA GLY A 51 -8.25 14.15 8.84
C GLY A 51 -7.08 13.88 7.90
N PHE A 52 -6.25 14.88 7.55
CA PHE A 52 -5.07 14.62 6.72
C PHE A 52 -3.87 14.18 7.56
N THR A 53 -3.15 13.17 7.07
CA THR A 53 -1.83 12.83 7.59
C THR A 53 -0.81 13.87 7.13
N ARG A 54 -0.11 14.51 8.08
CA ARG A 54 0.87 15.59 7.83
C ARG A 54 2.19 15.30 8.56
N PRO A 55 3.34 15.75 8.04
CA PRO A 55 4.56 15.83 8.83
C PRO A 55 4.34 16.69 10.06
N ASP A 56 4.83 16.22 11.21
CA ASP A 56 4.76 16.96 12.47
C ASP A 56 6.13 17.56 12.82
N PRO A 57 6.28 18.90 12.85
CA PRO A 57 7.52 19.51 13.32
C PRO A 57 7.74 19.32 14.83
N GLY A 58 6.71 18.91 15.58
CA GLY A 58 6.76 18.78 17.03
C GLY A 58 6.74 20.12 17.76
N PRO A 59 6.78 20.10 19.10
CA PRO A 59 6.81 21.32 19.90
C PRO A 59 8.14 22.07 19.71
N PRO A 60 8.12 23.42 19.67
CA PRO A 60 9.35 24.18 19.72
C PRO A 60 10.07 23.87 21.03
N ASN A 61 11.32 23.40 20.92
CA ASN A 61 12.23 23.05 22.02
C ASN A 61 11.96 21.71 22.74
N ALA A 62 11.29 20.75 22.10
CA ALA A 62 11.21 19.37 22.59
C ALA A 62 11.74 18.36 21.56
N PRO A 63 12.25 17.18 21.98
CA PRO A 63 12.54 16.09 21.06
C PRO A 63 11.28 15.69 20.28
N ASN A 64 11.44 15.45 18.99
CA ASN A 64 10.37 15.05 18.09
C ASN A 64 10.68 13.68 17.46
N PRO A 65 10.71 12.59 18.27
CA PRO A 65 11.10 11.28 17.77
C PRO A 65 10.08 10.72 16.76
N PRO A 66 10.51 9.94 15.76
CA PRO A 66 9.60 9.28 14.83
C PRO A 66 8.54 8.44 15.54
N ASN A 67 7.28 8.56 15.12
CA ASN A 67 6.15 7.79 15.63
C ASN A 67 5.59 6.79 14.59
N ALA A 68 6.08 6.83 13.35
CA ALA A 68 5.68 5.94 12.28
C ALA A 68 6.85 5.58 11.36
N GLN A 69 6.73 4.42 10.73
CA GLN A 69 7.56 4.00 9.62
C GLN A 69 6.73 4.16 8.34
N VAL A 70 7.11 5.11 7.48
CA VAL A 70 6.29 5.51 6.33
C VAL A 70 6.96 5.05 5.06
N CYS A 71 6.26 4.25 4.26
CA CYS A 71 6.69 3.95 2.91
C CYS A 71 6.33 5.11 1.97
N LEU A 72 7.32 5.65 1.27
CA LEU A 72 7.15 6.74 0.30
C LEU A 72 7.50 6.33 -1.14
N ASP A 73 8.12 5.15 -1.31
CA ASP A 73 8.59 4.65 -2.59
C ASP A 73 8.35 3.14 -2.64
N SER A 74 7.24 2.74 -3.26
CA SER A 74 6.91 1.33 -3.47
C SER A 74 7.44 0.86 -4.81
N THR A 75 7.60 -0.45 -4.97
CA THR A 75 8.11 -1.07 -6.22
C THR A 75 7.00 -1.87 -6.94
N PRO A 76 6.23 -1.27 -7.87
CA PRO A 76 5.06 -1.91 -8.47
C PRO A 76 5.37 -3.24 -9.16
N ASP A 77 6.46 -3.30 -9.94
CA ASP A 77 6.86 -4.52 -10.65
C ASP A 77 7.15 -5.68 -9.68
N ALA A 78 7.89 -5.39 -8.61
CA ALA A 78 8.23 -6.39 -7.60
C ALA A 78 6.99 -6.82 -6.80
N PHE A 79 6.08 -5.87 -6.54
CA PHE A 79 4.78 -6.15 -5.95
C PHE A 79 3.93 -7.08 -6.83
N PHE A 80 3.82 -6.84 -8.14
CA PHE A 80 3.05 -7.72 -9.02
C PHE A 80 3.66 -9.11 -9.17
N ARG A 81 5.00 -9.22 -9.19
CA ARG A 81 5.70 -10.51 -9.14
C ARG A 81 5.40 -11.29 -7.84
N LEU A 82 5.13 -10.59 -6.73
CA LEU A 82 4.68 -11.22 -5.49
C LEU A 82 3.19 -11.61 -5.55
N LEU A 83 2.32 -10.69 -5.98
CA LEU A 83 0.87 -10.83 -5.84
C LEU A 83 0.25 -11.79 -6.88
N LEU A 84 0.59 -11.66 -8.16
CA LEU A 84 -0.11 -12.39 -9.23
C LEU A 84 -0.01 -13.92 -9.10
N PRO A 85 1.15 -14.52 -8.77
CA PRO A 85 1.22 -15.97 -8.57
C PRO A 85 0.35 -16.46 -7.41
N ARG A 86 0.11 -15.63 -6.38
CA ARG A 86 -0.74 -15.98 -5.24
C ARG A 86 -2.22 -15.93 -5.59
N LEU A 87 -2.62 -14.98 -6.43
CA LEU A 87 -4.00 -14.87 -6.91
C LEU A 87 -4.36 -15.95 -7.94
N ALA A 88 -3.37 -16.46 -8.68
CA ALA A 88 -3.55 -17.53 -9.65
C ALA A 88 -3.45 -18.95 -9.04
N ALA A 89 -3.14 -19.07 -7.75
CA ALA A 89 -3.08 -20.36 -7.08
C ALA A 89 -4.49 -20.97 -6.97
N PRO A 90 -4.64 -22.29 -7.24
CA PRO A 90 -5.93 -22.99 -7.15
C PRO A 90 -6.46 -23.12 -5.72
#